data_AF-A0A7W5YU90-F1
#
_entry.id   AF-A0A7W5YU90-F1
#
_cell.length_a   1.000
_cell.length_b   1.000
_cell.length_c   1.000
_cell.angle_alpha   90.00
_cell.angle_beta   90.00
_cell.angle_gamma   90.00
#
_symmetry.space_group_name_H-M   'P 1'
#
loop_
_entity.id
_entity.type
_entity.pdbx_description
1 polymer ?
#
loop_
_entity_poly.entity_id
_entity_poly.type
_entity_poly.pdbx_seq_one_letter_code
_entity_poly.pdbx_strand_id
1 'polypeptide(L)'
;MPYGQQIPGPFGHPAVPYGHQGMPVPRAARKEPAISLLLSFFFPGVGSMINGDTGKGVGILLGSFATLFFGFLLTFVIVGFLLLPVAFGLWIWGLIDAYQGAVKANQRNGYPG
;
A
#
# COMPACT_ATOMS: atom_id res chain seq x y z
N MET A 1 17.24 -91.90 7.01
CA MET A 1 16.37 -90.73 7.23
C MET A 1 15.62 -90.48 5.92
N PRO A 2 14.28 -90.55 5.87
CA PRO A 2 13.53 -90.43 4.61
C PRO A 2 13.33 -88.96 4.22
N TYR A 3 13.55 -88.67 2.94
CA TYR A 3 13.25 -87.38 2.31
C TYR A 3 11.74 -87.12 2.34
N GLY A 4 11.32 -86.06 3.05
CA GLY A 4 9.96 -85.54 3.02
C GLY A 4 9.77 -84.61 1.82
N GLN A 5 8.83 -85.00 0.95
CA GLN A 5 8.39 -84.32 -0.27
C GLN A 5 8.11 -82.81 -0.09
N GLN A 6 8.66 -82.00 -1.00
CA GLN A 6 8.14 -80.65 -1.27
C GLN A 6 6.94 -80.78 -2.21
N ILE A 7 5.77 -80.35 -1.73
CA ILE A 7 4.54 -80.26 -2.52
C ILE A 7 4.61 -78.95 -3.33
N PRO A 8 4.56 -78.97 -4.68
CA PRO A 8 4.54 -77.75 -5.47
C PRO A 8 3.16 -77.09 -5.38
N GLY A 9 3.09 -75.95 -4.68
CA GLY A 9 1.89 -75.12 -4.62
C GLY A 9 1.63 -74.41 -5.96
N PRO A 10 0.38 -74.32 -6.44
CA PRO A 10 0.10 -73.90 -7.81
C PRO A 10 0.13 -72.37 -7.95
N PHE A 11 0.88 -71.90 -8.95
CA PHE A 11 0.76 -70.60 -9.60
C PHE A 11 1.15 -69.37 -8.78
N GLY A 12 2.32 -68.82 -9.17
CA GLY A 12 2.85 -67.57 -8.67
C GLY A 12 1.87 -66.41 -8.86
N HIS A 13 1.62 -65.72 -7.77
CA HIS A 13 1.14 -64.36 -7.80
C HIS A 13 2.40 -63.49 -7.93
N PRO A 14 2.56 -62.67 -8.98
CA PRO A 14 3.60 -61.65 -8.95
C PRO A 14 3.33 -60.80 -7.72
N ALA A 15 4.34 -60.65 -6.86
CA ALA A 15 4.29 -59.72 -5.74
C ALA A 15 4.06 -58.33 -6.34
N VAL A 16 2.80 -57.88 -6.33
CA VAL A 16 2.46 -56.51 -6.64
C VAL A 16 3.24 -55.66 -5.64
N PRO A 17 4.19 -54.82 -6.08
CA PRO A 17 4.78 -53.84 -5.19
C PRO A 17 3.60 -53.06 -4.64
N TYR A 18 3.41 -53.06 -3.32
CA TYR A 18 2.47 -52.15 -2.66
C TYR A 18 2.89 -50.75 -3.10
N GLY A 19 2.26 -50.26 -4.17
CA GLY A 19 2.40 -48.90 -4.61
C GLY A 19 2.04 -48.08 -3.39
N HIS A 20 2.98 -47.27 -2.91
CA HIS A 20 2.67 -46.20 -1.99
C HIS A 20 1.44 -45.51 -2.56
N GLN A 21 0.27 -45.78 -1.96
CA GLN A 21 -0.94 -45.03 -2.21
C GLN A 21 -0.51 -43.60 -1.98
N GLY A 22 -0.37 -42.86 -3.08
CA GLY A 22 0.09 -41.50 -3.05
C GLY A 22 -0.76 -40.79 -2.03
N MET A 23 -0.15 -40.37 -0.93
CA MET A 23 -0.83 -39.47 -0.02
C MET A 23 -1.43 -38.37 -0.88
N PRO A 24 -2.70 -37.98 -0.67
CA PRO A 24 -3.24 -36.81 -1.34
C PRO A 24 -2.34 -35.63 -0.97
N VAL A 25 -1.39 -35.30 -1.85
CA VAL A 25 -0.60 -34.09 -1.73
C VAL A 25 -1.63 -32.96 -1.79
N PRO A 26 -1.77 -32.13 -0.74
CA PRO A 26 -2.66 -31.00 -0.81
C PRO A 26 -2.22 -30.15 -1.99
N ARG A 27 -2.96 -30.18 -3.11
CA ARG A 27 -2.74 -29.22 -4.20
C ARG A 27 -3.09 -27.87 -3.61
N ALA A 28 -2.07 -27.05 -3.36
CA ALA A 28 -2.28 -25.67 -2.95
C ALA A 28 -3.30 -25.03 -3.91
N ALA A 29 -4.35 -24.44 -3.35
CA ALA A 29 -5.40 -23.81 -4.14
C ALA A 29 -4.76 -22.80 -5.11
N ARG A 30 -5.19 -22.85 -6.38
CA ARG A 30 -4.66 -21.98 -7.43
C ARG A 30 -4.96 -20.52 -7.03
N LYS A 31 -3.92 -19.72 -6.82
CA LYS A 31 -4.07 -18.29 -6.53
C LYS A 31 -4.14 -17.54 -7.85
N GLU A 32 -5.14 -16.66 -7.99
CA GLU A 32 -5.35 -15.88 -9.21
C GLU A 32 -4.62 -14.53 -9.11
N PRO A 33 -3.45 -14.36 -9.76
CA PRO A 33 -2.62 -13.17 -9.61
C PRO A 33 -3.34 -11.88 -10.05
N ALA A 34 -4.23 -11.98 -11.03
CA ALA A 34 -5.04 -10.85 -11.49
C ALA A 34 -5.95 -10.29 -10.39
N ILE A 35 -6.55 -11.15 -9.55
CA ILE A 35 -7.42 -10.74 -8.46
C ILE A 35 -6.61 -10.07 -7.35
N SER A 36 -5.45 -10.64 -7.00
CA SER A 36 -4.55 -10.04 -6.02
C SER A 36 -4.05 -8.66 -6.48
N LEU A 37 -3.81 -8.47 -7.78
CA LEU A 37 -3.36 -7.20 -8.35
C LEU A 37 -4.49 -6.16 -8.35
N LEU A 38 -5.70 -6.54 -8.77
CA LEU A 38 -6.88 -5.67 -8.73
C LEU A 38 -7.22 -5.25 -7.29
N LEU A 39 -7.14 -6.16 -6.32
CA LEU A 39 -7.36 -5.77 -4.92
C LEU A 39 -6.28 -4.84 -4.39
N SER A 40 -5.02 -5.06 -4.80
CA SER A 40 -3.90 -4.17 -4.43
C SER A 40 -3.99 -2.79 -5.07
N PHE A 41 -4.65 -2.70 -6.23
CA PHE A 41 -4.92 -1.42 -6.90
C PHE A 41 -5.89 -0.54 -6.09
N PHE A 42 -6.94 -1.13 -5.51
CA PHE A 42 -7.89 -0.37 -4.67
C PHE A 42 -7.40 -0.20 -3.23
N PHE A 43 -6.71 -1.20 -2.69
CA PHE A 43 -6.21 -1.20 -1.31
C PHE A 43 -4.76 -1.72 -1.28
N PRO A 44 -3.77 -0.83 -1.16
CA PRO A 44 -2.36 -1.21 -1.14
C PRO A 44 -2.10 -2.30 -0.09
N GLY A 45 -1.48 -3.40 -0.51
CA GLY A 45 -1.10 -4.51 0.39
C GLY A 45 -2.14 -5.62 0.55
N VAL A 46 -3.40 -5.44 0.13
CA VAL A 46 -4.44 -6.47 0.27
C VAL A 46 -4.16 -7.73 -0.57
N GLY A 47 -3.63 -7.59 -1.79
CA GLY A 47 -3.25 -8.75 -2.60
C GLY A 47 -2.12 -9.58 -1.97
N SER A 48 -1.18 -8.93 -1.28
CA SER A 48 -0.13 -9.62 -0.54
C SER A 48 -0.70 -10.40 0.65
N MET A 49 -1.73 -9.86 1.34
CA MET A 49 -2.43 -10.58 2.42
C MET A 49 -3.19 -11.81 1.90
N ILE A 50 -3.85 -11.70 0.74
CA ILE A 50 -4.55 -12.84 0.09
C ILE A 50 -3.54 -13.90 -0.39
N ASN A 51 -2.35 -13.47 -0.78
CA ASN A 51 -1.26 -14.36 -1.17
C ASN A 51 -0.60 -15.07 0.03
N GLY A 52 -1.06 -14.83 1.27
CA GLY A 52 -0.53 -15.44 2.49
C GLY A 52 0.65 -14.68 3.11
N ASP A 53 1.09 -13.59 2.47
CA ASP A 53 2.16 -12.71 2.94
C ASP A 53 1.57 -11.53 3.74
N THR A 54 0.87 -11.83 4.83
CA THR A 54 0.16 -10.82 5.64
C THR A 54 1.09 -9.71 6.13
N GLY A 55 2.29 -10.06 6.58
CA GLY A 55 3.28 -9.08 7.05
C GLY A 55 3.71 -8.08 5.97
N LYS A 56 3.92 -8.55 4.73
CA LYS A 56 4.23 -7.67 3.60
C LYS A 56 3.05 -6.79 3.24
N GLY A 57 1.83 -7.35 3.26
CA GLY A 57 0.60 -6.61 2.99
C GLY A 57 0.37 -5.47 3.99
N VAL A 58 0.53 -5.74 5.28
CA VAL A 58 0.45 -4.72 6.33
C VAL A 58 1.53 -3.65 6.16
N GLY A 59 2.77 -4.05 5.85
CA GLY A 59 3.86 -3.10 5.59
C GLY A 59 3.57 -2.15 4.43
N ILE A 60 3.03 -2.67 3.33
CA ILE A 60 2.61 -1.86 2.17
C ILE A 60 1.46 -0.94 2.56
N LEU A 61 0.43 -1.44 3.25
CA LEU A 61 -0.73 -0.64 3.64
C LEU A 61 -0.34 0.52 4.57
N LEU A 62 0.46 0.25 5.60
CA LEU A 62 0.97 1.26 6.53
C LEU A 62 1.90 2.26 5.82
N GLY A 63 2.79 1.78 4.96
CA GLY A 63 3.67 2.63 4.15
C GLY A 63 2.88 3.58 3.26
N SER A 64 1.89 3.06 2.52
CA SER A 64 1.02 3.88 1.68
C SER A 64 0.24 4.92 2.49
N PHE A 65 -0.33 4.53 3.63
CA PHE A 65 -1.05 5.47 4.50
C PHE A 65 -0.12 6.56 5.05
N ALA A 66 1.08 6.20 5.52
CA ALA A 66 2.07 7.14 5.99
C ALA A 66 2.52 8.10 4.88
N THR A 67 2.82 7.60 3.69
CA THR A 67 3.21 8.45 2.55
C THR A 67 2.11 9.43 2.18
N LEU A 68 0.84 9.01 2.14
CA LEU A 68 -0.28 9.91 1.87
C LEU A 68 -0.42 10.98 2.96
N PHE A 69 -0.39 10.58 4.23
CA PHE A 69 -0.54 11.50 5.35
C PHE A 69 0.59 12.53 5.42
N PHE A 70 1.84 12.06 5.45
CA PHE A 70 3.01 12.94 5.52
C PHE A 70 3.23 13.74 4.24
N GLY A 71 2.99 13.13 3.07
CA GLY A 71 3.10 13.82 1.78
C GLY A 71 2.08 14.96 1.65
N PHE A 72 0.84 14.72 2.07
CA PHE A 72 -0.20 15.75 2.09
C PHE A 72 0.14 16.87 3.08
N LEU A 73 0.57 16.53 4.31
CA LEU A 73 0.97 17.52 5.30
C LEU A 73 2.15 18.37 4.83
N LEU A 74 3.18 17.74 4.24
CA LEU A 74 4.34 18.43 3.70
C LEU A 74 3.94 19.35 2.53
N THR A 75 2.98 18.95 1.71
CA THR A 75 2.44 19.80 0.64
C THR A 75 1.83 21.09 1.21
N PHE A 76 1.04 21.02 2.29
CA PHE A 76 0.51 22.22 2.94
C PHE A 76 1.60 23.11 3.51
N VAL A 77 2.63 22.54 4.12
CA VAL A 77 3.76 23.31 4.66
C VAL A 77 4.49 24.05 3.54
N ILE A 78 4.79 23.37 2.43
CA ILE A 78 5.47 23.97 1.28
C ILE A 78 4.60 25.07 0.65
N VAL A 79 3.33 24.77 0.36
CA VAL A 79 2.40 25.74 -0.24
C VAL A 79 2.21 26.94 0.69
N GLY A 80 2.02 26.70 1.99
CA GLY A 80 1.90 27.76 2.99
C GLY A 80 3.16 28.62 3.05
N PHE A 81 4.34 28.01 3.04
CA PHE A 81 5.61 28.74 3.07
C PHE A 81 5.82 29.60 1.82
N LEU A 82 5.33 29.17 0.64
CA LEU A 82 5.42 29.96 -0.58
C LEU A 82 4.37 31.08 -0.64
N LEU A 83 3.15 30.84 -0.14
CA LEU A 83 2.06 31.82 -0.21
C LEU A 83 2.09 32.86 0.92
N LEU A 84 2.60 32.50 2.11
CA LEU A 84 2.66 33.42 3.26
C LEU A 84 3.45 34.70 2.99
N PRO A 85 4.65 34.68 2.36
CA PRO A 85 5.38 35.89 2.02
C PRO A 85 4.62 36.79 1.04
N VAL A 86 3.90 36.20 0.08
CA VAL A 86 3.08 36.94 -0.88
C VAL A 86 1.91 37.62 -0.16
N ALA A 87 1.19 36.88 0.69
CA ALA A 87 0.10 37.42 1.49
C ALA A 87 0.58 38.53 2.43
N PHE A 88 1.73 38.35 3.06
CA PHE A 88 2.35 39.36 3.93
C PHE A 88 2.75 40.61 3.14
N GLY A 89 3.31 40.45 1.94
CA GLY A 89 3.63 41.57 1.05
C GLY A 89 2.40 42.37 0.63
N LEU A 90 1.31 41.68 0.24
CA LEU A 90 0.04 42.32 -0.09
C LEU A 90 -0.58 43.04 1.11
N TRP A 91 -0.46 42.48 2.31
CA TRP A 91 -0.90 43.12 3.54
C TRP A 91 -0.15 44.43 3.80
N ILE A 92 1.18 44.44 3.70
CA ILE A 92 1.99 45.67 3.83
C ILE A 92 1.61 46.69 2.76
N TRP A 93 1.47 46.26 1.51
CA TRP A 93 1.05 47.16 0.43
C TRP A 93 -0.29 47.81 0.75
N GLY A 94 -1.28 47.03 1.22
CA GLY A 94 -2.58 47.55 1.61
C GLY A 94 -2.50 48.60 2.72
N LEU A 95 -1.60 48.42 3.70
CA LEU A 95 -1.35 49.43 4.74
C LEU A 95 -0.76 50.72 4.16
N ILE A 96 0.20 50.61 3.24
CA ILE A 96 0.83 51.77 2.58
C ILE A 96 -0.21 52.52 1.74
N ASP A 97 -1.01 51.79 0.95
CA ASP A 97 -2.05 52.37 0.10
C ASP A 97 -3.12 53.10 0.93
N ALA A 98 -3.58 52.48 2.03
CA ALA A 98 -4.52 53.10 2.96
C ALA A 98 -3.95 54.38 3.59
N TYR A 99 -2.69 54.36 4.04
CA TYR A 99 -2.03 55.53 4.61
C TYR A 99 -1.91 56.67 3.59
N GLN A 100 -1.41 56.36 2.39
CA GLN A 100 -1.29 57.36 1.32
C GLN A 100 -2.66 57.90 0.89
N GLY A 101 -3.68 57.05 0.86
CA GLY A 101 -5.06 57.46 0.60
C GLY A 101 -5.57 58.47 1.62
N ALA A 102 -5.34 58.22 2.91
CA ALA A 102 -5.71 59.13 3.98
C ALA A 102 -4.95 60.48 3.88
N VAL A 103 -3.64 60.46 3.62
CA VAL A 103 -2.85 61.69 3.44
C VAL A 103 -3.36 62.52 2.27
N LYS A 104 -3.62 61.90 1.11
CA LYS A 104 -4.16 62.60 -0.06
C LYS A 104 -5.55 63.18 0.21
N ALA A 105 -6.40 62.48 0.96
CA ALA A 105 -7.70 62.98 1.36
C ALA A 105 -7.59 64.18 2.31
N ASN A 106 -6.69 64.13 3.30
CA ASN A 106 -6.43 65.21 4.24
C ASN A 106 -5.92 66.48 3.53
N GLN A 107 -4.98 66.34 2.60
CA GLN A 107 -4.48 67.44 1.78
C GLN A 107 -5.58 68.11 0.95
N ARG A 108 -6.50 67.33 0.37
CA ARG A 108 -7.66 67.86 -0.37
C ARG A 108 -8.62 68.62 0.54
N ASN A 109 -8.72 68.21 1.79
CA ASN A 109 -9.61 68.81 2.78
C ASN A 109 -8.92 69.93 3.61
N GLY A 110 -7.68 70.29 3.29
CA GLY A 110 -6.96 71.40 3.92
C GLY A 110 -6.35 71.10 5.30
N TYR A 111 -6.28 69.82 5.70
CA TYR A 111 -5.62 69.43 6.94
C TYR A 111 -4.09 69.31 6.73
N PRO A 112 -3.25 69.84 7.64
CA PRO A 112 -1.80 69.63 7.56
C PRO A 112 -1.47 68.15 7.69
N GLY A 113 -0.54 67.68 6.83
CA GLY A 113 -0.08 66.29 6.76
C GLY A 113 1.06 65.98 7.72
#